data_AF-A0A1C5CZG2-F1
#
_entry.id   AF-A0A1C5CZG2-F1
#
_cell.length_a   1.000
_cell.length_b   1.000
_cell.length_c   1.000
_cell.angle_alpha   90.00
_cell.angle_beta   90.00
_cell.angle_gamma   90.00
#
_symmetry.space_group_name_H-M   'P 1'
#
loop_
_entity.id
_entity.type
_entity.pdbx_description
1 polymer ?
#
loop_
_entity_poly.entity_id
_entity_poly.type
_entity_poly.pdbx_seq_one_letter_code
_entity_poly.pdbx_strand_id
1 'polypeptide(L)'
;MAGRGRGRRVLLGVALAVPEQVPCVEALEFGGGKLPQGAYDIRCTVQSRLDTSYAAEFRMPRQDVGAWLAKTCPPGPAPGTELCADGADLCLNPDSEAAGPPAGAGADAVTVNVTYEGPDRALVRFSAFTV
;
A
#
# COMPACT_ATOMS: atom_id res chain seq x y z
N MET A 1 -34.57 23.70 -37.32
CA MET A 1 -34.66 24.83 -36.36
C MET A 1 -35.16 24.28 -35.02
N ALA A 2 -34.46 24.61 -33.92
CA ALA A 2 -34.81 24.44 -32.49
C ALA A 2 -35.11 23.00 -31.97
N GLY A 3 -34.66 22.51 -30.82
CA GLY A 3 -33.94 23.09 -29.68
C GLY A 3 -34.44 22.48 -28.36
N ARG A 4 -33.50 22.16 -27.44
CA ARG A 4 -33.67 21.82 -26.00
C ARG A 4 -34.18 20.40 -25.67
N GLY A 5 -33.69 19.71 -24.63
CA GLY A 5 -32.95 20.18 -23.46
C GLY A 5 -32.02 19.12 -22.86
N ARG A 6 -30.88 19.61 -22.37
CA ARG A 6 -29.90 18.89 -21.55
C ARG A 6 -30.52 18.61 -20.18
N GLY A 7 -30.90 17.37 -19.92
CA GLY A 7 -31.13 16.86 -18.58
C GLY A 7 -29.79 16.61 -17.89
N ARG A 8 -29.13 17.67 -17.42
CA ARG A 8 -27.90 17.57 -16.61
C ARG A 8 -28.33 17.12 -15.21
N ARG A 9 -28.42 15.80 -15.01
CA ARG A 9 -28.51 15.21 -13.67
C ARG A 9 -27.17 15.48 -12.98
N VAL A 10 -27.13 16.51 -12.16
CA VAL A 10 -26.08 16.70 -11.17
C VAL A 10 -26.37 15.67 -10.08
N LEU A 11 -25.75 14.49 -10.21
CA LEU A 11 -25.54 13.64 -9.04
C LEU A 11 -24.56 14.42 -8.16
N LEU A 12 -25.04 14.92 -7.01
CA LEU A 12 -24.18 15.25 -5.88
C LEU A 12 -23.51 13.95 -5.43
N GLY A 13 -22.49 13.53 -6.17
CA GLY A 13 -21.59 12.47 -5.76
C GLY A 13 -20.41 13.13 -5.09
N VAL A 14 -20.21 12.86 -3.81
CA VAL A 14 -18.86 12.92 -3.23
C VAL A 14 -18.03 12.04 -4.16
N ALA A 15 -17.16 12.64 -4.98
CA ALA A 15 -16.21 11.87 -5.75
C ALA A 15 -15.34 11.16 -4.72
N LEU A 16 -15.62 9.90 -4.40
CA LEU A 16 -14.62 9.04 -3.80
C LEU A 16 -13.48 9.01 -4.81
N ALA A 17 -12.27 9.40 -4.42
CA ALA A 17 -11.16 9.33 -5.36
C ALA A 17 -10.99 7.86 -5.70
N VAL A 18 -11.28 7.49 -6.94
CA VAL A 18 -10.99 6.14 -7.40
C VAL A 18 -9.47 6.05 -7.50
N PRO A 19 -8.82 5.10 -6.82
CA PRO A 19 -7.38 4.91 -6.97
C PRO A 19 -7.04 4.57 -8.42
N GLU A 20 -6.03 5.24 -8.97
CA GLU A 20 -5.53 5.01 -10.32
C GLU A 20 -4.52 3.87 -10.31
N GLN A 21 -4.52 3.00 -11.33
CA GLN A 21 -3.52 1.94 -11.42
C GLN A 21 -2.17 2.51 -11.88
N VAL A 22 -1.10 2.11 -11.21
CA VAL A 22 0.27 2.55 -11.51
C VAL A 22 1.22 1.35 -11.60
N PRO A 23 2.40 1.51 -12.23
CA PRO A 23 3.45 0.51 -12.14
C PRO A 23 3.81 0.17 -10.69
N CYS A 24 3.92 -1.11 -10.35
CA CYS A 24 4.23 -1.52 -8.98
C CYS A 24 5.63 -1.13 -8.50
N VAL A 25 6.57 -0.97 -9.44
CA VAL A 25 7.90 -0.43 -9.14
C VAL A 25 7.78 0.97 -8.55
N GLU A 26 6.96 1.84 -9.15
CA GLU A 26 6.71 3.20 -8.68
C GLU A 26 6.08 3.20 -7.27
N ALA A 27 5.02 2.41 -7.08
CA ALA A 27 4.30 2.37 -5.80
C ALA A 27 5.18 1.87 -4.63
N LEU A 28 6.03 0.88 -4.86
CA LEU A 28 6.91 0.33 -3.83
C LEU A 28 8.13 1.22 -3.59
N GLU A 29 8.76 1.74 -4.65
CA GLU A 29 9.90 2.65 -4.53
C GLU A 29 9.53 3.95 -3.83
N PHE A 30 8.28 4.41 -3.99
CA PHE A 30 7.77 5.58 -3.27
C PHE A 30 7.93 5.45 -1.75
N GLY A 31 7.68 4.26 -1.19
CA GLY A 31 7.92 3.95 0.23
C GLY A 31 9.28 3.32 0.53
N GLY A 32 10.23 3.32 -0.42
CA GLY A 32 11.55 2.74 -0.25
C GLY A 32 11.61 1.20 -0.33
N GLY A 33 10.53 0.56 -0.76
CA GLY A 33 10.40 -0.88 -0.91
C GLY A 33 10.72 -1.38 -2.32
N LYS A 34 10.78 -2.72 -2.46
CA LYS A 34 10.89 -3.40 -3.75
C LYS A 34 9.94 -4.57 -3.83
N LEU A 35 9.47 -4.88 -5.03
CA LEU A 35 8.61 -6.05 -5.25
C LEU A 35 9.43 -7.33 -5.03
N PRO A 36 8.96 -8.30 -4.22
CA PRO A 36 9.67 -9.54 -4.03
C PRO A 36 9.68 -10.37 -5.31
N GLN A 37 10.77 -11.09 -5.54
CA GLN A 37 10.83 -12.06 -6.62
C GLN A 37 9.78 -13.16 -6.40
N GLY A 38 9.02 -13.49 -7.45
CA GLY A 38 7.96 -14.49 -7.35
C GLY A 38 6.63 -13.96 -6.78
N ALA A 39 6.49 -12.63 -6.61
CA ALA A 39 5.20 -12.04 -6.31
C ALA A 39 4.20 -12.30 -7.45
N TYR A 40 2.93 -12.54 -7.10
CA TYR A 40 1.84 -12.78 -8.05
C TYR A 40 0.54 -12.12 -7.56
N ASP A 41 -0.50 -12.14 -8.39
CA ASP A 41 -1.78 -11.44 -8.13
C ASP A 41 -1.58 -9.97 -7.72
N ILE A 42 -0.75 -9.27 -8.48
CA ILE A 42 -0.22 -7.96 -8.11
C ILE A 42 -1.16 -6.87 -8.59
N ARG A 43 -1.49 -5.94 -7.70
CA ARG A 43 -2.23 -4.72 -8.00
C ARG A 43 -1.62 -3.54 -7.28
N CYS A 44 -1.31 -2.48 -8.02
CA CYS A 44 -0.74 -1.26 -7.45
C CYS A 44 -1.54 -0.05 -7.89
N THR A 45 -1.76 0.87 -6.96
CA THR A 45 -2.57 2.06 -7.20
C THR A 45 -1.99 3.29 -6.52
N VAL A 46 -2.31 4.46 -7.06
CA VAL A 46 -2.06 5.75 -6.42
C VAL A 46 -3.38 6.48 -6.19
N GLN A 47 -3.42 7.26 -5.12
CA GLN A 47 -4.46 8.24 -4.86
C GLN A 47 -3.77 9.55 -4.44
N SER A 48 -3.86 10.58 -5.29
CA SER A 48 -3.26 11.89 -5.01
C SER A 48 -4.36 12.96 -5.00
N ARG A 49 -4.67 13.49 -3.82
CA ARG A 49 -5.57 14.66 -3.67
C ARG A 49 -4.93 15.72 -2.78
N LEU A 50 -5.06 15.54 -1.47
CA LEU A 50 -4.38 16.35 -0.47
C LEU A 50 -3.03 15.70 -0.19
N ASP A 51 -3.09 14.44 0.21
CA ASP A 51 -1.93 13.56 0.34
C ASP A 51 -1.77 12.68 -0.90
N THR A 52 -0.56 12.18 -1.09
CA THR A 52 -0.27 11.12 -2.04
C THR A 52 -0.19 9.80 -1.30
N SER A 53 -1.04 8.85 -1.66
CA SER A 53 -1.05 7.50 -1.11
C SER A 53 -0.84 6.49 -2.24
N TYR A 54 0.26 5.75 -2.18
CA TYR A 54 0.49 4.57 -3.00
C TYR A 54 0.13 3.32 -2.23
N ALA A 55 -0.47 2.36 -2.92
CA ALA A 55 -0.78 1.05 -2.38
C ALA A 55 -0.28 -0.05 -3.33
N ALA A 56 0.20 -1.15 -2.76
CA ALA A 56 0.50 -2.38 -3.47
C ALA A 56 -0.11 -3.57 -2.72
N GLU A 57 -0.87 -4.39 -3.45
CA GLU A 57 -1.41 -5.66 -2.98
C GLU A 57 -0.81 -6.77 -3.83
N PHE A 58 -0.21 -7.77 -3.20
CA PHE A 58 0.37 -8.91 -3.91
C PHE A 58 0.46 -10.13 -3.00
N ARG A 59 0.55 -11.30 -3.62
CA ARG A 59 0.84 -12.55 -2.93
C ARG A 59 2.29 -12.97 -3.10
N MET A 60 2.83 -13.63 -2.09
CA MET A 60 4.17 -14.21 -2.13
C MET A 60 4.26 -15.50 -1.28
N PRO A 61 5.31 -16.31 -1.42
CA PRO A 61 5.52 -17.46 -0.55
C PRO A 61 5.65 -17.02 0.91
N ARG A 62 4.92 -17.69 1.81
CA ARG A 62 4.87 -17.37 3.25
C ARG A 62 6.26 -17.35 3.89
N GLN A 63 7.12 -18.30 3.51
CA GLN A 63 8.49 -18.43 4.03
C GLN A 63 9.40 -17.23 3.67
N ASP A 64 9.07 -16.50 2.60
CA ASP A 64 9.89 -15.40 2.09
C ASP A 64 9.51 -14.04 2.68
N VAL A 65 8.36 -13.96 3.39
CA VAL A 65 7.82 -12.70 3.95
C VAL A 65 8.83 -12.03 4.88
N GLY A 66 9.41 -12.77 5.82
CA GLY A 66 10.35 -12.20 6.78
C GLY A 66 11.60 -11.62 6.12
N ALA A 67 12.14 -12.33 5.12
CA ALA A 67 13.31 -11.86 4.37
C ALA A 67 12.99 -10.64 3.49
N TRP A 68 11.76 -10.55 2.96
CA TRP A 68 11.30 -9.39 2.20
C TRP A 68 11.08 -8.17 3.10
N LEU A 69 10.44 -8.34 4.26
CA LEU A 69 10.24 -7.26 5.23
C LEU A 69 11.57 -6.66 5.69
N ALA A 70 12.57 -7.50 5.99
CA ALA A 70 13.89 -7.06 6.40
C ALA A 70 14.66 -6.27 5.32
N LYS A 71 14.29 -6.40 4.04
CA LYS A 71 14.89 -5.66 2.92
C LYS A 71 14.12 -4.39 2.56
N THR A 72 12.80 -4.41 2.74
CA THR A 72 11.87 -3.39 2.27
C THR A 72 11.62 -2.33 3.34
N CYS A 73 11.60 -2.74 4.61
CA CYS A 73 11.37 -1.82 5.71
C CYS A 73 12.71 -1.37 6.31
N PRO A 74 12.87 -0.06 6.59
CA PRO A 74 14.04 0.42 7.32
C PRO A 74 14.13 -0.26 8.69
N PRO A 75 15.32 -0.29 9.33
CA PRO A 75 15.48 -0.88 10.65
C PRO A 75 14.62 -0.12 11.66
N GLY A 76 13.48 -0.70 12.02
CA GLY A 76 12.54 -0.25 13.03
C GLY A 76 12.18 -1.40 13.97
N PRO A 77 11.21 -1.23 14.89
CA PRO A 77 10.75 -2.32 15.72
C PRO A 77 10.33 -3.51 14.82
N ALA A 78 10.64 -4.71 15.29
CA ALA A 78 10.33 -5.94 14.57
C ALA A 78 8.82 -5.99 14.24
N PRO A 79 8.43 -6.55 13.07
CA PRO A 79 7.02 -6.73 12.73
C PRO A 79 6.28 -7.41 13.88
N GLY A 80 5.23 -6.75 14.37
CA GLY A 80 4.46 -7.21 15.51
C GLY A 80 3.05 -7.61 15.11
N THR A 81 2.31 -8.12 16.09
CA THR A 81 0.85 -8.33 15.99
C THR A 81 0.06 -7.25 16.72
N GLU A 82 0.73 -6.42 17.53
CA GLU A 82 0.10 -5.33 18.26
C GLU A 82 -0.21 -4.18 17.27
N LEU A 83 -1.45 -3.69 17.31
CA LEU A 83 -1.97 -2.58 16.48
C LEU A 83 -2.14 -2.88 14.98
N CYS A 84 -2.24 -4.15 14.60
CA CYS A 84 -2.56 -4.52 13.22
C CYS A 84 -4.01 -4.22 12.86
N ALA A 85 -4.27 -3.99 11.57
CA ALA A 85 -5.64 -4.03 11.06
C ALA A 85 -6.25 -5.42 11.34
N ASP A 86 -7.55 -5.48 11.62
CA ASP A 86 -8.26 -6.73 11.94
C ASP A 86 -7.99 -7.81 10.88
N GLY A 87 -7.44 -8.95 11.30
CA GLY A 87 -7.15 -10.10 10.45
C GLY A 87 -5.78 -10.09 9.74
N ALA A 88 -4.88 -9.16 10.06
CA ALA A 88 -3.47 -9.27 9.68
C ALA A 88 -2.70 -10.11 10.73
N ASP A 89 -1.89 -11.05 10.24
CA ASP A 89 -1.03 -11.91 11.06
C ASP A 89 0.29 -11.23 11.41
N LEU A 90 0.70 -10.22 10.63
CA LEU A 90 1.82 -9.32 10.91
C LEU A 90 1.49 -7.92 10.41
N CYS A 91 1.88 -6.91 11.16
CA CYS A 91 1.88 -5.54 10.71
C CYS A 91 3.17 -4.81 11.10
N LEU A 92 3.54 -3.86 10.25
CA LEU A 92 4.49 -2.81 10.55
C LEU A 92 3.72 -1.49 10.52
N ASN A 93 3.61 -0.87 11.69
CA ASN A 93 3.05 0.47 11.84
C ASN A 93 4.18 1.44 12.23
N PRO A 94 4.38 2.54 11.49
CA PRO A 94 5.44 3.51 11.76
C PRO A 94 5.16 4.44 12.96
N ASP A 95 4.08 4.26 13.71
CA ASP A 95 3.78 5.06 14.94
C ASP A 95 4.90 5.01 16.01
N SER A 96 5.93 4.19 15.83
CA SER A 96 7.19 4.35 16.56
C SER A 96 8.09 5.37 15.85
N GLU A 97 8.33 6.51 16.50
CA GLU A 97 9.21 7.63 16.07
C GLU A 97 10.67 7.26 15.71
N ALA A 98 11.01 5.96 15.64
CA ALA A 98 12.36 5.44 15.49
C ALA A 98 12.75 5.09 14.04
N ALA A 99 11.81 4.98 13.09
CA ALA A 99 12.14 4.54 11.72
C ALA A 99 11.15 5.03 10.67
N GLY A 100 11.30 6.28 10.23
CA GLY A 100 10.67 6.75 8.98
C GLY A 100 11.25 6.01 7.74
N PRO A 101 10.61 6.14 6.57
CA PRO A 101 11.11 5.55 5.32
C PRO A 101 12.57 5.92 5.02
N PRO A 102 13.33 5.08 4.28
CA PRO A 102 14.73 5.34 4.01
C PRO A 102 14.94 6.68 3.28
N ALA A 103 16.08 7.33 3.51
CA ALA A 103 16.41 8.59 2.86
C ALA A 103 16.31 8.48 1.32
N GLY A 104 15.50 9.35 0.70
CA GLY A 104 15.20 9.33 -0.73
C GLY A 104 13.86 8.67 -1.10
N ALA A 105 13.15 8.06 -0.14
CA ALA A 105 11.74 7.70 -0.32
C ALA A 105 10.87 8.97 -0.41
N GLY A 106 9.76 8.89 -1.16
CA GLY A 106 8.79 9.98 -1.29
C GLY A 106 7.70 9.97 -0.22
N ALA A 107 7.60 8.90 0.57
CA ALA A 107 6.62 8.74 1.63
C ALA A 107 7.14 9.26 2.98
N ASP A 108 6.23 9.82 3.78
CA ASP A 108 6.48 10.17 5.18
C ASP A 108 6.24 8.96 6.10
N ALA A 109 5.35 8.05 5.70
CA ALA A 109 5.02 6.84 6.44
C ALA A 109 4.75 5.64 5.51
N VAL A 110 5.08 4.44 5.99
CA VAL A 110 4.84 3.17 5.29
C VAL A 110 4.20 2.18 6.25
N THR A 111 3.08 1.60 5.83
CA THR A 111 2.40 0.52 6.55
C THR A 111 2.46 -0.75 5.72
N VAL A 112 2.77 -1.87 6.36
CA VAL A 112 2.72 -3.18 5.72
C VAL A 112 1.87 -4.11 6.57
N ASN A 113 0.83 -4.68 5.98
CA ASN A 113 0.01 -5.72 6.59
C ASN A 113 0.21 -7.02 5.82
N VAL A 114 0.39 -8.13 6.54
CA VAL A 114 0.51 -9.46 5.96
C VAL A 114 -0.56 -10.36 6.55
N THR A 115 -1.27 -11.07 5.68
CA THR A 115 -2.21 -12.14 6.05
C THR A 115 -1.73 -13.46 5.45
N TYR A 116 -1.62 -14.50 6.26
CA TYR A 116 -1.22 -15.82 5.81
C TYR A 116 -2.42 -16.61 5.27
N GLU A 117 -2.38 -16.93 3.98
CA GLU A 117 -3.43 -17.67 3.28
C GLU A 117 -3.10 -19.17 3.24
N GLY A 118 -3.02 -19.78 4.42
CA GLY A 118 -2.65 -21.19 4.60
C GLY A 118 -1.15 -21.39 4.89
N PRO A 119 -0.59 -22.58 4.59
CA PRO A 119 0.77 -22.92 4.99
C PRO A 119 1.86 -22.30 4.09
N ASP A 120 1.52 -21.93 2.85
CA ASP A 120 2.47 -21.66 1.79
C ASP A 120 2.39 -20.23 1.22
N ARG A 121 1.29 -19.51 1.48
CA ARG A 121 1.01 -18.21 0.83
C ARG A 121 0.80 -17.11 1.86
N ALA A 122 1.18 -15.90 1.46
CA ALA A 122 0.93 -14.68 2.19
C ALA A 122 0.39 -13.61 1.25
N LEU A 123 -0.69 -12.96 1.64
CA LEU A 123 -1.18 -11.73 1.04
C LEU A 123 -0.51 -10.56 1.75
N VAL A 124 0.15 -9.70 0.99
CA VAL A 124 0.80 -8.48 1.47
C VAL A 124 0.01 -7.28 0.98
N ARG A 125 -0.31 -6.38 1.91
CA ARG A 125 -0.90 -5.06 1.66
C ARG A 125 0.10 -4.01 2.13
N PHE A 126 0.75 -3.37 1.18
CA PHE A 126 1.68 -2.27 1.39
C PHE A 126 0.98 -0.95 1.10
N SER A 127 1.18 0.03 1.97
CA SER A 127 0.69 1.40 1.80
C SER A 127 1.81 2.38 2.16
N ALA A 128 2.02 3.39 1.32
CA ALA A 128 2.99 4.44 1.53
C ALA A 128 2.32 5.79 1.27
N PHE A 129 2.45 6.74 2.19
CA PHE A 129 1.71 8.00 2.11
C PHE A 129 2.50 9.21 2.61
N THR A 130 2.13 10.39 2.10
CA THR A 130 2.57 11.69 2.60
C THR A 130 1.60 12.23 3.65
N VAL A 131 2.02 13.23 4.44
CA VAL A 131 1.18 13.96 5.42
C VAL A 131 1.23 15.47 5.27
#